data_AF-A0A966D0A1-F1
#
_entry.id   AF-A0A966D0A1-F1
#
_cell.length_a   1.000
_cell.length_b   1.000
_cell.length_c   1.000
_cell.angle_alpha   90.00
_cell.angle_beta   90.00
_cell.angle_gamma   90.00
#
_symmetry.space_group_name_H-M   'P 1'
#
loop_
_entity.id
_entity.type
_entity.pdbx_description
1 polymer ?
#
loop_
_entity_poly.entity_id
_entity_poly.type
_entity_poly.pdbx_seq_one_letter_code
_entity_poly.pdbx_strand_id
1 'polypeptide(L)' 'MSPGALGLTAVLSLLAIIFILRIPVGFAMALVGFLGCWKMLGWQPAVSMLGSETWGVFNSYGLTVIPLFILMGQICF' A
#
# COMPACT_ATOMS: atom_id res chain seq x y z
N MET A 1 8.37 -21.04 8.44
CA MET A 1 8.23 -21.46 7.02
C MET A 1 9.42 -20.90 6.26
N SER A 2 9.93 -21.59 5.23
CA SER A 2 10.95 -20.99 4.37
C SER A 2 10.38 -19.70 3.74
N PRO A 3 11.19 -18.63 3.59
CA PRO A 3 10.72 -17.38 2.98
C PRO A 3 10.08 -17.59 1.60
N GLY A 4 10.60 -18.55 0.83
CA GLY A 4 10.05 -18.94 -0.46
C GLY A 4 8.63 -19.52 -0.39
N ALA A 5 8.32 -20.35 0.61
CA ALA A 5 6.98 -20.91 0.78
C ALA A 5 5.95 -19.84 1.19
N LEU A 6 6.35 -18.88 2.02
CA LEU A 6 5.52 -17.72 2.35
C LEU A 6 5.23 -16.86 1.11
N GLY A 7 6.25 -16.60 0.28
CA GLY A 7 6.06 -15.90 -0.98
C GLY A 7 5.09 -16.62 -1.93
N LEU A 8 5.25 -17.95 -2.10
CA LEU A 8 4.39 -18.73 -2.98
C LEU A 8 2.92 -18.72 -2.53
N THR A 9 2.68 -18.86 -1.22
CA THR A 9 1.32 -18.81 -0.65
C THR A 9 0.68 -17.42 -0.76
N ALA A 10 1.47 -16.35 -0.66
CA ALA A 10 0.99 -14.98 -0.88
C ALA A 10 0.60 -14.73 -2.35
N VAL A 11 1.40 -15.21 -3.31
CA VAL A 11 1.08 -15.07 -4.74
C VAL A 11 -0.19 -15.84 -5.09
N LEU A 12 -0.33 -17.07 -4.59
CA LEU A 12 -1.53 -17.89 -4.81
C LEU A 12 -2.78 -17.26 -4.18
N SER A 13 -2.67 -16.70 -2.96
CA SER A 13 -3.80 -16.04 -2.32
C SER A 13 -4.22 -14.77 -3.04
N LEU A 14 -3.27 -13.97 -3.54
CA LEU A 14 -3.53 -12.79 -4.37
C LEU A 14 -4.31 -13.17 -5.64
N LEU A 15 -3.82 -14.19 -6.35
CA LEU A 15 -4.45 -14.66 -7.57
C LEU A 15 -5.89 -15.13 -7.30
N ALA A 16 -6.09 -15.92 -6.24
CA ALA A 16 -7.41 -16.40 -5.83
C ALA A 16 -8.37 -15.23 -5.51
N ILE A 17 -7.92 -14.22 -4.77
CA ILE A 17 -8.75 -13.07 -4.39
C ILE A 17 -9.18 -12.26 -5.63
N ILE A 18 -8.26 -12.04 -6.58
CA ILE A 18 -8.57 -11.28 -7.80
C ILE A 18 -9.58 -12.04 -8.68
N PHE A 19 -9.38 -13.34 -8.90
CA PHE A 19 -10.25 -14.12 -9.79
C PHE A 19 -11.63 -14.44 -9.19
N ILE A 20 -11.69 -14.72 -7.89
CA ILE A 20 -12.94 -15.11 -7.22
C ILE A 20 -13.77 -13.88 -6.84
N LEU A 21 -13.13 -12.89 -6.22
CA LEU A 21 -13.83 -11.74 -5.63
C LEU A 21 -13.98 -10.58 -6.61
N ARG A 22 -13.24 -10.59 -7.74
CA ARG A 22 -13.22 -9.52 -8.77
C ARG A 22 -13.08 -8.11 -8.18
N ILE A 23 -12.41 -8.00 -7.04
CA ILE A 23 -12.13 -6.71 -6.41
C ILE A 23 -10.99 -5.98 -7.15
N PRO A 24 -10.90 -4.65 -7.04
CA PRO A 24 -9.78 -3.90 -7.60
C PRO A 24 -8.45 -4.43 -7.07
N VAL A 25 -7.48 -4.59 -7.98
CA VAL A 25 -6.17 -5.20 -7.69
C VAL A 25 -5.46 -4.53 -6.51
N GLY A 26 -5.60 -3.21 -6.37
CA GLY A 26 -5.01 -2.46 -5.25
C GLY A 26 -5.48 -2.94 -3.88
N PHE A 27 -6.78 -3.23 -3.71
CA PHE A 27 -7.30 -3.75 -2.43
C PHE A 27 -6.82 -5.18 -2.16
N ALA A 28 -6.76 -6.01 -3.20
CA ALA A 28 -6.21 -7.37 -3.09
C ALA A 28 -4.73 -7.34 -2.69
N MET A 29 -3.93 -6.46 -3.31
CA MET A 29 -2.52 -6.27 -2.99
C MET A 29 -2.31 -5.76 -1.56
N ALA A 30 -3.13 -4.80 -1.11
CA ALA A 30 -3.06 -4.28 0.26
C ALA A 30 -3.35 -5.37 1.30
N LEU A 31 -4.39 -6.17 1.11
CA LEU A 31 -4.76 -7.26 2.03
C LEU A 31 -3.70 -8.35 2.09
N VAL A 32 -3.26 -8.85 0.93
CA VAL A 32 -2.25 -9.93 0.88
C VAL A 32 -0.90 -9.44 1.42
N GLY A 33 -0.49 -8.22 1.06
CA GLY A 33 0.72 -7.60 1.58
C GLY A 33 0.67 -7.45 3.11
N PHE A 34 -0.44 -6.95 3.66
CA PHE A 34 -0.63 -6.83 5.10
C PHE A 34 -0.59 -8.18 5.82
N LEU A 35 -1.31 -9.20 5.31
CA LEU A 35 -1.31 -10.55 5.88
C LEU A 35 0.08 -11.20 5.81
N GLY A 36 0.84 -10.95 4.74
CA GLY A 36 2.23 -11.38 4.60
C GLY A 36 3.15 -10.71 5.63
N CYS A 37 3.07 -9.39 5.77
CA CYS A 37 3.82 -8.62 6.77
C CYS A 37 3.47 -9.06 8.20
N TRP A 38 2.20 -9.27 8.51
CA TRP A 38 1.77 -9.77 9.82
C TRP A 38 2.37 -11.15 10.13
N LYS A 39 2.36 -12.09 9.17
CA LYS A 39 2.97 -13.41 9.38
C LYS A 39 4.50 -13.38 9.51
N MET A 40 5.19 -12.41 8.91
CA MET A 40 6.65 -12.32 8.97
C MET A 40 7.17 -11.55 10.18
N LEU A 41 6.54 -10.43 10.51
CA LEU A 41 7.06 -9.46 11.48
C LEU A 41 6.27 -9.47 12.80
N GLY A 42 5.02 -9.95 12.80
CA GLY A 42 4.09 -9.86 13.93
C GLY A 42 3.11 -8.68 13.81
N TRP A 43 2.17 -8.59 14.77
CA TRP A 43 1.03 -7.67 14.69
C TRP A 43 1.44 -6.19 14.80
N GLN A 44 2.17 -5.82 15.86
CA GLN A 44 2.67 -4.45 16.07
C GLN A 44 3.40 -3.86 14.86
N PRO A 45 4.46 -4.52 14.32
CA PRO A 45 5.20 -3.96 13.19
C PRO A 45 4.38 -3.91 11.90
N ALA A 46 3.45 -4.85 11.68
CA ALA A 46 2.58 -4.82 10.51
C ALA A 46 1.64 -3.60 10.51
N VAL A 47 1.07 -3.25 11.66
CA VAL A 47 0.20 -2.07 11.80
C VAL A 47 1.01 -0.77 11.71
N SER A 48 2.20 -0.72 12.31
CA SER A 48 3.05 0.47 12.19
C SER A 48 3.53 0.71 10.76
N MET A 49 3.84 -0.36 10.01
CA MET A 49 4.20 -0.25 8.59
C MET A 49 3.04 0.30 7.75
N LEU A 50 1.80 -0.15 7.98
CA LEU A 50 0.65 0.45 7.30
C LEU A 50 0.59 1.96 7.51
N GLY A 51 0.81 2.43 8.74
CA GLY A 51 0.83 3.85 9.06
C GLY A 51 1.95 4.61 8.34
N SER A 52 3.18 4.08 8.37
CA SER A 52 4.34 4.75 7.76
C SER A 52 4.26 4.81 6.24
N GLU A 53 3.84 3.72 5.59
CA GLU A 53 3.68 3.69 4.12
C GLU A 53 2.58 4.65 3.67
N THR A 54 1.44 4.67 4.39
CA THR A 54 0.33 5.58 4.07
C THR A 54 0.76 7.04 4.24
N TRP A 55 1.49 7.36 5.31
CA TRP A 55 2.04 8.70 5.54
C TRP A 55 3.04 9.11 4.45
N GLY A 56 3.86 8.17 3.96
CA GLY A 56 4.77 8.41 2.85
C GLY A 56 4.06 8.85 1.56
N VAL A 57 2.88 8.27 1.28
CA VAL A 57 2.05 8.68 0.12
C VAL A 57 1.51 10.10 0.30
N PHE A 58 1.04 10.46 1.50
CA PHE A 58 0.53 11.81 1.78
C PHE A 58 1.62 12.87 1.82
N ASN A 59 2.84 12.50 2.19
CA ASN A 59 4.01 13.38 2.16
C ASN A 59 4.70 13.43 0.78
N SER A 60 4.03 12.90 -0.26
CA SER A 60 4.53 12.95 -1.63
C SER A 60 4.61 14.38 -2.15
N TYR A 61 5.75 14.72 -2.76
CA TYR A 61 5.95 16.00 -3.44
C TYR A 61 4.91 16.23 -4.56
N GLY A 62 4.33 15.17 -5.13
CA GLY A 62 3.28 15.31 -6.14
C GLY A 62 2.02 16.01 -5.61
N LEU A 63 1.70 15.84 -4.33
CA LEU A 63 0.53 16.48 -3.70
C LEU A 63 0.77 17.97 -3.38
N THR A 64 2.03 18.41 -3.27
CA THR A 64 2.37 19.81 -3.03
C THR A 64 2.39 20.66 -4.30
N VAL A 65 2.48 20.02 -5.48
CA VAL A 65 2.43 20.71 -6.78
C VAL A 65 1.10 21.46 -6.98
N ILE A 66 -0.03 20.87 -6.59
CA ILE A 66 -1.35 21.49 -6.76
C ILE A 66 -1.48 22.79 -5.95
N PRO A 67 -1.21 22.81 -4.62
CA PRO A 67 -1.19 24.04 -3.84
C PRO A 67 -0.23 25.10 -4.37
N LEU A 68 0.99 24.71 -4.78
CA LEU A 68 1.99 25.64 -5.31
C LEU A 68 1.54 26.27 -6.63
N PHE A 69 0.86 25.51 -7.49
CA PHE A 69 0.31 26.03 -8.74
C PHE A 69 -0.80 27.06 -8.49
N ILE A 70 -1.70 26.79 -7.53
CA ILE A 70 -2.73 27.73 -7.09
C ILE A 70 -2.08 29.00 -6.53
N LEU A 71 -1.05 28.85 -5.69
CA LEU A 71 -0.31 29.97 -5.12
C LEU A 71 0.36 30.83 -6.19
N MET A 72 1.01 30.22 -7.19
CA MET A 72 1.59 30.93 -8.33
C MET A 72 0.53 31.77 -9.05
N GLY A 73 -0.66 31.19 -9.29
CA GLY A 73 -1.79 31.90 -9.90
C GLY A 73 -2.27 33.10 -9.08
N GLN A 74 -2.28 33.03 -7.75
CA GLN A 74 -2.68 34.15 -6.88
C GLN A 74 -1.62 35.25 -6.73
N ILE A 75 -0.35 34.98 -7.01
CA ILE A 75 0.73 35.97 -6.93
C ILE A 75 0.89 36.74 -8.27
N CYS A 76 0.61 36.09 -9.40
CA CYS A 76 0.80 36.68 -10.73
C CYS A 76 -0.40 37.48 -11.27
N PHE A 77 -1.58 37.40 -10.65
CA PHE A 77 -2.81 38.11 -11.00
C PHE A 77 -3.38 38.83 -9.76
#